data_AF-A0A223MXV2-F1
#
_entry.id   AF-A0A223MXV2-F1
#
_cell.length_a   1.000
_cell.length_b   1.000
_cell.length_c   1.000
_cell.angle_alpha   90.00
_cell.angle_beta   90.00
_cell.angle_gamma   90.00
#
_symmetry.space_group_name_H-M   'P 1'
#
loop_
_entity.id
_entity.type
_entity.pdbx_description
1 polymer ?
#
loop_
_entity_poly.entity_id
_entity_poly.type
_entity_poly.pdbx_seq_one_letter_code
_entity_poly.pdbx_strand_id
1 'polypeptide(L)'
;MEGTKVLDPAISTFFAERKEAWRKKNIKADMEEWEVREKERVCEQQFQLANWLPDAAKRAGQISLSSHPCTFSHPSARKNKNGYVSSIIAQNKSQADGFLRSGNINVELDALGNAAALDVHKFLTLVMFDNRRLLEHIEQESDFAQLLLNQPNCNYHELRDGFLKMIESDEEVVSSSKIKQVYFPIEDGEYHLLSLLTHSGHLFEQRKRIDNLRFGEELKQARECKKSNQYHPNGYREIFGLTTIGFGGTKPQNISVLNNQNAGKAHLLASAPPELKPRNLRLPKTDFFKDSLNPWQGKEVLEALHRLFNIDYNNINIREGRDYRIQEYVDLVIDKMWQVRILLAEYHGELSSELKVEQQIWLYPQFEQQRFEDDEWLDSIIRQISRSLINHYQKVITNPVSLADQELLAIERIVTNNKEALR
;
A
#
# COMPACT_ATOMS: atom_id res chain seq x y z
N MET A 1 -52.05 -21.28 11.75
CA MET A 1 -50.86 -20.98 12.56
C MET A 1 -50.16 -19.81 11.90
N GLU A 2 -50.47 -18.60 12.37
CA GLU A 2 -49.83 -17.38 11.89
C GLU A 2 -48.38 -17.39 12.33
N GLY A 3 -47.49 -17.78 11.42
CA GLY A 3 -46.05 -17.66 11.63
C GLY A 3 -45.71 -16.18 11.69
N THR A 4 -45.46 -15.68 12.89
CA THR A 4 -44.83 -14.38 13.13
C THR A 4 -43.60 -14.30 12.22
N LYS A 5 -43.64 -13.44 11.19
CA LYS A 5 -42.50 -13.18 10.30
C LYS A 5 -41.36 -12.63 11.17
N VAL A 6 -40.51 -13.51 11.69
CA VAL A 6 -39.30 -13.10 12.41
C VAL A 6 -38.37 -12.52 11.35
N LEU A 7 -38.38 -11.19 11.25
CA LEU A 7 -37.38 -10.46 10.46
C LEU A 7 -36.00 -10.71 11.06
N ASP A 8 -35.00 -10.82 10.18
CA ASP A 8 -33.61 -10.93 10.61
C ASP A 8 -33.26 -9.78 11.60
N PRO A 9 -32.57 -10.07 12.71
CA PRO A 9 -32.20 -9.06 13.69
C PRO A 9 -31.44 -7.87 13.08
N ALA A 10 -30.60 -8.08 12.07
CA ALA A 10 -29.86 -7.00 11.40
C ALA A 10 -30.80 -6.02 10.69
N ILE A 11 -31.83 -6.53 10.01
CA ILE A 11 -32.84 -5.71 9.35
C ILE A 11 -33.68 -4.95 10.40
N SER A 12 -34.09 -5.65 11.46
CA SER A 12 -34.89 -5.05 12.54
C SER A 12 -34.13 -3.90 13.21
N THR A 13 -32.85 -4.11 13.54
CA THR A 13 -31.97 -3.07 14.10
C THR A 13 -31.78 -1.91 13.14
N PHE A 14 -31.56 -2.18 11.85
CA PHE A 14 -31.41 -1.13 10.83
C PHE A 14 -32.63 -0.20 10.79
N PHE A 15 -33.86 -0.74 10.77
CA PHE A 15 -35.06 0.09 10.75
C PHE A 15 -35.30 0.79 12.10
N ALA A 16 -34.95 0.16 13.23
CA ALA A 16 -35.05 0.79 14.55
C ALA A 16 -34.14 2.05 14.64
N GLU A 17 -32.88 1.93 14.25
CA GLU A 17 -31.93 3.05 14.21
C GLU A 17 -32.41 4.18 13.28
N ARG A 18 -32.99 3.81 12.13
CA ARG A 18 -33.53 4.78 11.16
C ARG A 18 -34.72 5.54 11.71
N LYS A 19 -35.65 4.84 12.36
CA LYS A 19 -36.80 5.44 13.03
C LYS A 19 -36.35 6.38 14.14
N GLU A 20 -35.38 5.97 14.96
CA GLU A 20 -34.83 6.81 16.03
C GLU A 20 -34.17 8.08 15.48
N ALA A 21 -33.32 7.95 14.45
CA ALA A 21 -32.68 9.09 13.81
C ALA A 21 -33.69 10.06 13.16
N TRP A 22 -34.73 9.52 12.54
CA TRP A 22 -35.81 10.34 11.96
C TRP A 22 -36.60 11.07 13.05
N ARG A 23 -36.92 10.39 14.16
CA ARG A 23 -37.61 10.98 15.32
C ARG A 23 -36.80 12.12 15.91
N LYS A 24 -35.50 11.92 16.18
CA LYS A 24 -34.60 12.97 16.70
C LYS A 24 -34.52 14.21 15.79
N LYS A 25 -34.68 14.04 14.48
CA LYS A 25 -34.61 15.15 13.51
C LYS A 25 -35.94 15.90 13.36
N ASN A 26 -37.07 15.18 13.45
CA ASN A 26 -38.38 15.72 13.10
C ASN A 26 -39.28 15.99 14.31
N ILE A 27 -38.97 15.46 15.48
CA ILE A 27 -39.65 15.73 16.74
C ILE A 27 -38.77 16.70 17.54
N LYS A 28 -39.36 17.83 17.93
CA LYS A 28 -38.70 18.84 18.76
C LYS A 28 -39.37 18.92 20.12
N ALA A 29 -38.64 19.42 21.12
CA ALA A 29 -39.13 19.50 22.50
C ALA A 29 -40.27 20.52 22.71
N ASP A 30 -40.50 21.39 21.73
CA ASP A 30 -41.53 22.44 21.72
C ASP A 30 -42.82 22.05 20.97
N MET A 31 -42.92 20.80 20.49
CA MET A 31 -44.10 20.31 19.77
C MET A 31 -45.21 19.86 20.72
N GLU A 32 -46.45 20.09 20.32
CA GLU A 32 -47.63 19.64 21.05
C GLU A 32 -47.78 18.11 20.96
N GLU A 33 -48.38 17.47 21.99
CA GLU A 33 -48.49 16.00 22.04
C GLU A 33 -49.18 15.38 20.81
N TRP A 34 -50.14 16.10 20.22
CA TRP A 34 -50.84 15.62 19.03
C TRP A 34 -49.97 15.67 17.77
N GLU A 35 -49.12 16.69 17.63
CA GLU A 35 -48.15 16.82 16.54
C GLU A 35 -47.09 15.72 16.62
N VAL A 36 -46.64 15.42 17.84
CA VAL A 36 -45.69 14.32 18.10
C VAL A 36 -46.30 12.99 17.67
N ARG A 37 -47.53 12.68 18.09
CA ARG A 37 -48.23 11.43 17.70
C ARG A 37 -48.45 11.33 16.20
N GLU A 38 -48.75 12.44 15.53
CA GLU A 38 -48.90 12.46 14.08
C GLU A 38 -47.56 12.18 13.37
N LYS A 39 -46.48 12.83 13.80
CA LYS A 39 -45.12 12.56 13.29
C LYS A 39 -44.67 11.12 13.54
N GLU A 40 -45.01 10.53 14.68
CA GLU A 40 -44.72 9.13 14.97
C GLU A 40 -45.46 8.19 14.03
N ARG A 41 -46.75 8.42 13.75
CA ARG A 41 -47.51 7.65 12.77
C ARG A 41 -46.91 7.74 11.37
N VAL A 42 -46.51 8.94 10.95
CA VAL A 42 -45.83 9.15 9.65
C VAL A 42 -44.50 8.39 9.60
N CYS A 43 -43.72 8.41 10.68
CA CYS A 43 -42.47 7.66 10.78
C CYS A 43 -42.70 6.15 10.64
N GLU A 44 -43.67 5.60 11.36
CA GLU A 44 -44.00 4.17 11.30
C GLU A 44 -44.46 3.75 9.90
N GLN A 45 -45.31 4.55 9.25
CA GLN A 45 -45.75 4.29 7.88
C GLN A 45 -44.60 4.40 6.88
N GLN A 46 -43.75 5.43 6.99
CA GLN A 46 -42.65 5.65 6.05
C GLN A 46 -41.60 4.54 6.09
N PHE A 47 -41.30 4.00 7.27
CA PHE A 47 -40.32 2.93 7.47
C PHE A 47 -40.95 1.52 7.51
N GLN A 48 -42.22 1.39 7.18
CA GLN A 48 -42.83 0.09 6.95
C GLN A 48 -42.24 -0.52 5.67
N LEU A 49 -41.87 -1.81 5.72
CA LEU A 49 -41.20 -2.51 4.60
C LEU A 49 -41.94 -2.33 3.26
N ALA A 50 -43.27 -2.47 3.28
CA ALA A 50 -44.11 -2.33 2.09
C ALA A 50 -44.04 -0.94 1.44
N ASN A 51 -43.73 0.12 2.20
CA ASN A 51 -43.62 1.48 1.68
C ASN A 51 -42.16 1.86 1.38
N TRP A 52 -41.23 1.41 2.22
CA TRP A 52 -39.82 1.77 2.10
C TRP A 52 -39.10 1.00 0.99
N LEU A 53 -39.37 -0.30 0.81
CA LEU A 53 -38.68 -1.13 -0.19
C LEU A 53 -38.90 -0.63 -1.63
N PRO A 54 -40.12 -0.25 -2.08
CA PRO A 54 -40.31 0.30 -3.42
C PRO A 54 -39.58 1.62 -3.66
N ASP A 55 -39.55 2.51 -2.66
CA ASP A 55 -38.81 3.76 -2.73
C ASP A 55 -37.28 3.52 -2.76
N ALA A 56 -36.80 2.61 -1.91
CA ALA A 56 -35.41 2.20 -1.86
C ALA A 56 -34.94 1.56 -3.18
N ALA A 57 -35.75 0.69 -3.78
CA ALA A 57 -35.45 0.05 -5.07
C ALA A 57 -35.32 1.09 -6.20
N LYS A 58 -36.20 2.12 -6.23
CA LYS A 58 -36.08 3.23 -7.19
C LYS A 58 -34.82 4.07 -6.98
N ARG A 59 -34.40 4.25 -5.72
CA ARG A 59 -33.19 5.02 -5.37
C ARG A 59 -31.89 4.22 -5.52
N ALA A 60 -31.95 2.90 -5.54
CA ALA A 60 -30.79 2.01 -5.62
C ALA A 60 -29.90 2.34 -6.83
N GLY A 61 -30.50 2.57 -8.01
CA GLY A 61 -29.76 2.95 -9.23
C GLY A 61 -29.03 4.30 -9.17
N GLN A 62 -29.22 5.11 -8.12
CA GLN A 62 -28.41 6.32 -7.90
C GLN A 62 -27.04 6.00 -7.29
N ILE A 63 -26.86 4.79 -6.76
CA ILE A 63 -25.60 4.24 -6.28
C ILE A 63 -25.11 3.19 -7.29
N SER A 64 -23.80 3.11 -7.47
CA SER A 64 -23.14 2.09 -8.29
C SER A 64 -22.04 1.45 -7.45
N LEU A 65 -22.05 0.12 -7.33
CA LEU A 65 -20.97 -0.64 -6.71
C LEU A 65 -19.81 -0.78 -7.68
N SER A 66 -18.59 -0.56 -7.18
CA SER A 66 -17.39 -0.54 -7.97
C SER A 66 -16.19 -1.05 -7.17
N SER A 67 -15.42 -1.93 -7.79
CA SER A 67 -14.07 -2.26 -7.32
C SER A 67 -13.05 -1.18 -7.68
N HIS A 68 -13.25 -0.53 -8.82
CA HIS A 68 -12.35 0.46 -9.42
C HIS A 68 -13.07 1.79 -9.70
N PRO A 69 -13.46 2.53 -8.65
CA PRO A 69 -14.21 3.78 -8.80
C PRO A 69 -13.48 4.85 -9.61
N CYS A 70 -14.15 5.41 -10.62
CA CYS A 70 -13.59 6.43 -11.52
C CYS A 70 -13.24 7.76 -10.83
N THR A 71 -13.85 8.05 -9.68
CA THR A 71 -13.66 9.30 -8.92
C THR A 71 -12.27 9.43 -8.29
N PHE A 72 -11.52 8.32 -8.18
CA PHE A 72 -10.13 8.33 -7.73
C PHE A 72 -9.17 8.86 -8.78
N SER A 73 -9.51 8.77 -10.07
CA SER A 73 -8.76 9.42 -11.14
C SER A 73 -9.05 10.92 -11.16
N HIS A 74 -10.33 11.30 -11.05
CA HIS A 74 -10.75 12.69 -10.87
C HIS A 74 -12.15 12.75 -10.22
N PRO A 75 -12.41 13.62 -9.21
CA PRO A 75 -13.68 13.65 -8.48
C PRO A 75 -14.92 13.83 -9.37
N SER A 76 -14.79 14.63 -10.43
CA SER A 76 -15.85 14.87 -11.42
C SER A 76 -15.80 13.96 -12.66
N ALA A 77 -15.17 12.77 -12.59
CA ALA A 77 -15.10 11.84 -13.71
C ALA A 77 -16.44 11.15 -13.99
N ARG A 78 -17.25 10.92 -12.96
CA ARG A 78 -18.47 10.08 -12.99
C ARG A 78 -19.51 10.49 -14.03
N LYS A 79 -19.72 11.79 -14.24
CA LYS A 79 -20.68 12.32 -15.21
C LYS A 79 -19.93 13.02 -16.34
N ASN A 80 -20.16 12.58 -17.57
CA ASN A 80 -19.57 13.14 -18.78
C ASN A 80 -20.69 13.62 -19.74
N LYS A 81 -20.31 14.08 -20.93
CA LYS A 81 -21.27 14.48 -21.97
C LYS A 81 -22.04 13.29 -22.56
N ASN A 82 -21.45 12.09 -22.49
CA ASN A 82 -21.95 10.86 -23.08
C ASN A 82 -22.73 9.99 -22.06
N GLY A 83 -23.09 10.54 -20.90
CA GLY A 83 -23.77 9.83 -19.81
C GLY A 83 -22.94 9.69 -18.53
N TYR A 84 -23.02 8.51 -17.92
CA TYR A 84 -22.32 8.15 -16.70
C TYR A 84 -21.20 7.18 -17.03
N VAL A 85 -20.06 7.30 -16.34
CA VAL A 85 -18.96 6.34 -16.48
C VAL A 85 -19.43 4.99 -15.94
N SER A 86 -19.24 3.94 -16.73
CA SER A 86 -19.64 2.58 -16.36
C SER A 86 -18.93 2.13 -15.10
N SER A 87 -19.68 1.47 -14.21
CA SER A 87 -19.09 0.93 -12.99
C SER A 87 -18.39 -0.40 -13.27
N ILE A 88 -17.18 -0.56 -12.72
CA ILE A 88 -16.36 -1.76 -12.92
C ILE A 88 -16.27 -2.58 -11.63
N ILE A 89 -16.73 -3.83 -11.70
CA ILE A 89 -16.52 -4.87 -10.68
C ILE A 89 -15.60 -5.93 -11.28
N ALA A 90 -14.31 -5.88 -10.94
CA ALA A 90 -13.32 -6.78 -11.49
C ALA A 90 -13.39 -8.14 -10.80
N GLN A 91 -13.64 -9.20 -11.57
CA GLN A 91 -13.59 -10.58 -11.11
C GLN A 91 -12.35 -11.26 -11.71
N ASN A 92 -11.20 -11.08 -11.07
CA ASN A 92 -9.94 -11.67 -11.50
C ASN A 92 -9.63 -12.92 -10.67
N LYS A 93 -8.99 -13.92 -11.27
CA LYS A 93 -8.48 -15.09 -10.54
C LYS A 93 -7.20 -14.73 -9.78
N SER A 94 -7.04 -15.27 -8.58
CA SER A 94 -5.79 -15.18 -7.82
C SER A 94 -4.71 -16.04 -8.48
N GLN A 95 -3.50 -15.50 -8.61
CA GLN A 95 -2.29 -16.21 -9.02
C GLN A 95 -1.09 -15.75 -8.18
N ALA A 96 -0.18 -16.70 -7.89
CA ALA A 96 1.04 -16.46 -7.12
C ALA A 96 2.27 -16.47 -8.04
N ASP A 97 2.26 -15.59 -9.04
CA ASP A 97 3.29 -15.46 -10.09
C ASP A 97 4.19 -14.24 -9.91
N GLY A 98 4.19 -13.64 -8.71
CA GLY A 98 4.94 -12.43 -8.39
C GLY A 98 4.20 -11.13 -8.66
N PHE A 99 3.02 -11.16 -9.29
CA PHE A 99 2.20 -9.96 -9.53
C PHE A 99 1.04 -9.85 -8.54
N LEU A 100 0.76 -8.63 -8.08
CA LEU A 100 -0.45 -8.33 -7.31
C LEU A 100 -1.56 -7.81 -8.23
N ARG A 101 -2.68 -8.53 -8.27
CA ARG A 101 -3.85 -8.31 -9.12
C ARG A 101 -5.12 -8.25 -8.26
N SER A 102 -6.21 -7.69 -8.78
CA SER A 102 -7.48 -7.50 -8.06
C SER A 102 -8.07 -8.79 -7.45
N GLY A 103 -7.70 -9.96 -7.98
CA GLY A 103 -8.17 -11.26 -7.48
C GLY A 103 -7.38 -11.82 -6.30
N ASN A 104 -6.25 -11.21 -5.92
CA ASN A 104 -5.37 -11.77 -4.89
C ASN A 104 -5.84 -11.48 -3.46
N ILE A 105 -6.70 -10.47 -3.26
CA ILE A 105 -7.15 -10.06 -1.92
C ILE A 105 -8.67 -9.93 -1.95
N ASN A 106 -9.33 -10.59 -0.99
CA ASN A 106 -10.75 -10.38 -0.79
C ASN A 106 -10.98 -9.05 -0.06
N VAL A 107 -11.56 -8.08 -0.75
CA VAL A 107 -11.86 -6.74 -0.22
C VAL A 107 -13.29 -6.36 -0.56
N GLU A 108 -13.86 -5.47 0.24
CA GLU A 108 -15.21 -4.97 -0.01
C GLU A 108 -15.24 -4.11 -1.28
N LEU A 109 -16.36 -4.18 -2.01
CA LEU A 109 -16.66 -3.25 -3.10
C LEU A 109 -16.92 -1.86 -2.54
N ASP A 110 -16.54 -0.86 -3.31
CA ASP A 110 -16.82 0.54 -3.00
C ASP A 110 -18.14 0.97 -3.61
N ALA A 111 -18.72 2.05 -3.09
CA ALA A 111 -19.98 2.58 -3.57
C ALA A 111 -19.82 4.04 -3.99
N LEU A 112 -20.30 4.35 -5.20
CA LEU A 112 -20.32 5.67 -5.79
C LEU A 112 -21.75 6.13 -5.93
N GLY A 113 -22.11 7.30 -5.43
CA GLY A 113 -23.54 7.59 -5.37
C GLY A 113 -23.95 8.93 -4.80
N ASN A 114 -25.23 9.22 -4.99
CA ASN A 114 -25.88 10.29 -4.26
C ASN A 114 -25.95 9.92 -2.76
N ALA A 115 -25.58 10.85 -1.88
CA ALA A 115 -25.62 10.63 -0.43
C ALA A 115 -27.02 10.24 0.08
N ALA A 116 -28.08 10.70 -0.60
CA ALA A 116 -29.47 10.39 -0.27
C ALA A 116 -29.87 8.93 -0.50
N ALA A 117 -29.06 8.13 -1.21
CA ALA A 117 -29.30 6.71 -1.45
C ALA A 117 -28.30 5.80 -0.71
N LEU A 118 -27.42 6.36 0.14
CA LEU A 118 -26.47 5.59 0.95
C LEU A 118 -27.15 4.69 1.99
N ASP A 119 -28.37 5.03 2.38
CA ASP A 119 -29.21 4.17 3.21
C ASP A 119 -29.56 2.86 2.52
N VAL A 120 -29.81 2.90 1.22
CA VAL A 120 -30.07 1.71 0.40
C VAL A 120 -28.81 0.84 0.30
N HIS A 121 -27.65 1.43 0.02
CA HIS A 121 -26.37 0.69 0.06
C HIS A 121 -26.16 0.00 1.41
N LYS A 122 -26.29 0.75 2.52
CA LYS A 122 -26.12 0.20 3.87
C LYS A 122 -27.06 -0.97 4.13
N PHE A 123 -28.31 -0.86 3.69
CA PHE A 123 -29.31 -1.92 3.80
C PHE A 123 -28.90 -3.18 3.03
N LEU A 124 -28.47 -3.03 1.77
CA LEU A 124 -28.04 -4.15 0.93
C LEU A 124 -26.74 -4.81 1.40
N THR A 125 -25.86 -4.06 2.07
CA THR A 125 -24.62 -4.60 2.67
C THR A 125 -24.78 -5.18 4.07
N LEU A 126 -26.00 -5.20 4.63
CA LEU A 126 -26.23 -5.84 5.92
C LEU A 126 -25.82 -7.31 5.84
N VAL A 127 -25.07 -7.76 6.83
CA VAL A 127 -24.71 -9.17 7.01
C VAL A 127 -25.84 -9.85 7.78
N MET A 128 -26.45 -10.84 7.16
CA MET A 128 -27.55 -11.63 7.74
C MET A 128 -27.01 -12.67 8.72
N PHE A 129 -27.90 -13.38 9.42
CA PHE A 129 -27.52 -14.40 10.40
C PHE A 129 -26.61 -15.52 9.85
N ASP A 130 -26.68 -15.80 8.55
CA ASP A 130 -25.86 -16.80 7.86
C ASP A 130 -24.48 -16.28 7.40
N ASN A 131 -24.10 -15.07 7.82
CA ASN A 131 -22.89 -14.35 7.43
C ASN A 131 -22.81 -13.96 5.94
N ARG A 132 -23.91 -14.04 5.19
CA ARG A 132 -23.99 -13.53 3.82
C ARG A 132 -24.60 -12.14 3.79
N ARG A 133 -24.30 -11.38 2.74
CA ARG A 133 -24.88 -10.04 2.57
C ARG A 133 -26.30 -10.15 2.01
N LEU A 134 -27.18 -9.23 2.40
CA LEU A 134 -28.53 -9.16 1.85
C LEU A 134 -28.52 -9.07 0.31
N LEU A 135 -27.56 -8.36 -0.27
CA LEU A 135 -27.40 -8.28 -1.71
C LEU A 135 -27.16 -9.64 -2.38
N GLU A 136 -26.33 -10.49 -1.77
CA GLU A 136 -26.05 -11.85 -2.26
C GLU A 136 -27.32 -12.72 -2.21
N HIS A 137 -28.14 -12.56 -1.17
CA HIS A 137 -29.43 -13.23 -1.07
C HIS A 137 -30.41 -12.81 -2.19
N ILE A 138 -30.39 -11.54 -2.58
CA ILE A 138 -31.23 -10.98 -3.66
C ILE A 138 -30.72 -11.47 -5.03
N GLU A 139 -29.41 -11.49 -5.26
CA GLU A 139 -28.79 -12.03 -6.48
C GLU A 139 -29.11 -13.52 -6.67
N GLN A 140 -29.00 -14.32 -5.59
CA GLN A 140 -29.23 -15.77 -5.62
C GLN A 140 -30.71 -16.17 -5.50
N GLU A 141 -31.63 -15.20 -5.40
CA GLU A 141 -33.07 -15.42 -5.23
C GLU A 141 -33.41 -16.40 -4.09
N SER A 142 -32.63 -16.35 -3.01
CA SER A 142 -32.83 -17.23 -1.86
C SER A 142 -34.23 -17.07 -1.24
N ASP A 143 -34.72 -18.12 -0.58
CA ASP A 143 -36.03 -18.12 0.10
C ASP A 143 -36.20 -16.93 1.05
N PHE A 144 -35.12 -16.52 1.71
CA PHE A 144 -35.09 -15.35 2.57
C PHE A 144 -35.36 -14.04 1.80
N ALA A 145 -34.69 -13.82 0.67
CA ALA A 145 -34.91 -12.65 -0.17
C ALA A 145 -36.33 -12.63 -0.75
N GLN A 146 -36.84 -13.79 -1.16
CA GLN A 146 -38.23 -13.92 -1.61
C GLN A 146 -39.22 -13.55 -0.51
N LEU A 147 -39.04 -14.06 0.71
CA LEU A 147 -39.90 -13.73 1.86
C LEU A 147 -39.85 -12.24 2.22
N LEU A 148 -38.67 -11.62 2.15
CA LEU A 148 -38.45 -10.22 2.49
C LEU A 148 -39.05 -9.27 1.45
N LEU A 149 -38.83 -9.53 0.15
CA LEU A 149 -39.27 -8.67 -0.94
C LEU A 149 -40.74 -8.90 -1.30
N ASN A 150 -41.32 -10.05 -0.94
CA ASN A 150 -42.75 -10.32 -1.13
C ASN A 150 -43.60 -9.58 -0.08
N GLN A 151 -43.86 -8.31 -0.39
CA GLN A 151 -44.68 -7.40 0.41
C GLN A 151 -46.06 -7.14 -0.25
N PRO A 152 -47.09 -6.83 0.55
CA PRO A 152 -48.41 -6.47 -0.01
C PRO A 152 -48.29 -5.31 -1.00
N ASN A 153 -48.98 -5.40 -2.13
CA ASN A 153 -49.04 -4.38 -3.19
C ASN A 153 -47.70 -4.04 -3.86
N CYS A 154 -46.71 -4.92 -3.77
CA CYS A 154 -45.40 -4.76 -4.44
C CYS A 154 -45.12 -5.95 -5.37
N ASN A 155 -44.50 -5.69 -6.52
CA ASN A 155 -44.02 -6.75 -7.42
C ASN A 155 -42.59 -7.15 -7.00
N TYR A 156 -42.39 -8.44 -6.69
CA TYR A 156 -41.09 -9.00 -6.32
C TYR A 156 -40.00 -8.72 -7.37
N HIS A 157 -40.30 -8.98 -8.65
CA HIS A 157 -39.32 -8.82 -9.73
C HIS A 157 -38.91 -7.35 -9.91
N GLU A 158 -39.87 -6.42 -9.85
CA GLU A 158 -39.55 -4.98 -9.95
C GLU A 158 -38.65 -4.50 -8.80
N LEU A 159 -38.89 -5.00 -7.58
CA LEU A 159 -38.04 -4.66 -6.44
C LEU A 159 -36.63 -5.24 -6.61
N ARG A 160 -36.54 -6.52 -6.97
CA ARG A 160 -35.27 -7.21 -7.19
C ARG A 160 -34.45 -6.50 -8.26
N ASP A 161 -35.02 -6.30 -9.44
CA ASP A 161 -34.34 -5.66 -10.57
C ASP A 161 -33.95 -4.22 -10.21
N GLY A 162 -34.80 -3.51 -9.45
CA GLY A 162 -34.46 -2.19 -8.90
C GLY A 162 -33.22 -2.20 -8.02
N PHE A 163 -33.08 -3.18 -7.12
CA PHE A 163 -31.89 -3.31 -6.27
C PHE A 163 -30.64 -3.78 -7.05
N LEU A 164 -30.80 -4.66 -8.04
CA LEU A 164 -29.69 -5.19 -8.84
C LEU A 164 -29.06 -4.15 -9.79
N LYS A 165 -29.80 -3.10 -10.17
CA LYS A 165 -29.24 -1.94 -10.91
C LYS A 165 -28.03 -1.29 -10.25
N MET A 166 -27.83 -1.51 -8.95
CA MET A 166 -26.67 -0.99 -8.24
C MET A 166 -25.37 -1.74 -8.59
N ILE A 167 -25.47 -2.96 -9.10
CA ILE A 167 -24.35 -3.86 -9.43
C ILE A 167 -24.21 -4.05 -10.94
N GLU A 168 -25.32 -3.95 -11.67
CA GLU A 168 -25.34 -4.06 -13.12
C GLU A 168 -24.41 -3.04 -13.78
N SER A 169 -23.63 -3.53 -14.74
CA SER A 169 -22.90 -2.69 -15.69
C SER A 169 -23.81 -2.42 -16.89
N ASP A 170 -23.98 -1.16 -17.27
CA ASP A 170 -24.66 -0.77 -18.51
C ASP A 170 -24.04 -1.52 -19.71
N GLU A 171 -24.86 -1.87 -20.72
CA GLU A 171 -24.42 -2.61 -21.91
C GLU A 171 -23.32 -1.87 -22.70
N GLU A 172 -23.36 -0.54 -22.70
CA GLU A 172 -22.32 0.30 -23.30
C GLU A 172 -21.26 0.70 -22.26
N VAL A 173 -19.99 0.42 -22.57
CA VAL A 173 -18.85 0.82 -21.72
C VAL A 173 -18.47 2.27 -22.02
N VAL A 174 -18.79 3.16 -21.09
CA VAL A 174 -18.53 4.60 -21.18
C VAL A 174 -17.37 4.97 -20.27
N SER A 175 -16.33 5.60 -20.84
CA SER A 175 -15.21 6.21 -20.09
C SER A 175 -15.32 7.74 -20.05
N SER A 176 -14.39 8.41 -19.36
CA SER A 176 -14.37 9.88 -19.21
C SER A 176 -13.03 10.45 -19.64
N SER A 177 -13.04 11.62 -20.28
CA SER A 177 -11.82 12.37 -20.62
C SER A 177 -10.99 12.81 -19.40
N LYS A 178 -11.54 12.65 -18.19
CA LYS A 178 -10.86 12.93 -16.92
C LYS A 178 -10.21 11.69 -16.30
N ILE A 179 -10.41 10.53 -16.91
CA ILE A 179 -9.71 9.29 -16.56
C ILE A 179 -8.44 9.25 -17.39
N LYS A 180 -7.32 8.85 -16.78
CA LYS A 180 -6.06 8.71 -17.51
C LYS A 180 -6.19 7.57 -18.51
N GLN A 181 -5.85 7.84 -19.76
CA GLN A 181 -5.89 6.86 -20.85
C GLN A 181 -4.49 6.71 -21.46
N VAL A 182 -4.08 5.48 -21.73
CA VAL A 182 -2.75 5.15 -22.25
C VAL A 182 -2.88 4.18 -23.41
N TYR A 183 -2.19 4.44 -24.52
CA TYR A 183 -2.04 3.47 -25.60
C TYR A 183 -1.06 2.39 -25.21
N PHE A 184 -1.45 1.13 -25.37
CA PHE A 184 -0.64 -0.04 -25.12
C PHE A 184 -0.43 -0.81 -26.43
N PRO A 185 0.82 -0.97 -26.90
CA PRO A 185 1.11 -1.68 -28.14
C PRO A 185 0.81 -3.17 -28.00
N ILE A 186 0.26 -3.77 -29.05
CA ILE A 186 -0.02 -5.21 -29.13
C ILE A 186 0.86 -5.82 -30.22
N GLU A 187 0.84 -5.20 -31.40
CA GLU A 187 1.60 -5.57 -32.59
C GLU A 187 2.02 -4.30 -33.37
N ASP A 188 2.71 -4.47 -34.49
CA ASP A 188 3.17 -3.34 -35.31
C ASP A 188 1.99 -2.52 -35.84
N GLY A 189 1.93 -1.24 -35.45
CA GLY A 189 0.82 -0.34 -35.78
C GLY A 189 -0.49 -0.59 -35.01
N GLU A 190 -0.56 -1.56 -34.10
CA GLU A 190 -1.78 -1.92 -33.37
C GLU A 190 -1.69 -1.59 -31.88
N TYR A 191 -2.72 -0.90 -31.36
CA TYR A 191 -2.76 -0.41 -29.98
C TYR A 191 -4.13 -0.60 -29.34
N HIS A 192 -4.12 -1.00 -28.06
CA HIS A 192 -5.28 -0.85 -27.19
C HIS A 192 -5.21 0.48 -26.44
N LEU A 193 -6.34 1.19 -26.35
CA LEU A 193 -6.46 2.34 -25.46
C LEU A 193 -6.98 1.89 -24.09
N LEU A 194 -6.12 1.96 -23.07
CA LEU A 194 -6.43 1.50 -21.72
C LEU A 194 -6.87 2.66 -20.83
N SER A 195 -8.06 2.58 -20.24
CA SER A 195 -8.50 3.50 -19.17
C SER A 195 -8.02 3.01 -17.82
N LEU A 196 -7.20 3.82 -17.14
CA LEU A 196 -6.60 3.43 -15.85
C LEU A 196 -7.49 3.86 -14.68
N LEU A 197 -7.87 2.88 -13.85
CA LEU A 197 -8.70 3.07 -12.66
C LEU A 197 -8.00 2.52 -11.42
N THR A 198 -8.25 3.14 -10.28
CA THR A 198 -7.65 2.74 -8.99
C THR A 198 -8.55 1.79 -8.25
N HIS A 199 -8.02 0.65 -7.82
CA HIS A 199 -8.73 -0.28 -6.96
C HIS A 199 -8.82 0.25 -5.52
N SER A 200 -9.98 0.77 -5.12
CA SER A 200 -10.11 1.43 -3.81
C SER A 200 -10.05 0.45 -2.63
N GLY A 201 -10.66 -0.73 -2.76
CA GLY A 201 -10.56 -1.78 -1.72
C GLY A 201 -9.12 -2.18 -1.39
N HIS A 202 -8.29 -2.44 -2.41
CA HIS A 202 -6.85 -2.72 -2.21
C HIS A 202 -6.10 -1.56 -1.58
N LEU A 203 -6.38 -0.33 -2.04
CA LEU A 203 -5.74 0.88 -1.54
C LEU A 203 -5.98 1.07 -0.04
N PHE A 204 -7.20 0.86 0.43
CA PHE A 204 -7.54 1.02 1.85
C PHE A 204 -7.17 -0.19 2.70
N GLU A 205 -7.19 -1.40 2.15
CA GLU A 205 -6.67 -2.58 2.85
C GLU A 205 -5.15 -2.46 3.07
N GLN A 206 -4.39 -1.96 2.08
CA GLN A 206 -2.98 -1.62 2.27
C GLN A 206 -2.80 -0.61 3.40
N ARG A 207 -3.57 0.48 3.39
CA ARG A 207 -3.52 1.47 4.47
C ARG A 207 -3.81 0.83 5.83
N LYS A 208 -4.88 0.05 5.96
CA LYS A 208 -5.26 -0.62 7.21
C LYS A 208 -4.11 -1.48 7.75
N ARG A 209 -3.47 -2.26 6.89
CA ARG A 209 -2.30 -3.07 7.27
C ARG A 209 -1.11 -2.22 7.72
N ILE A 210 -0.82 -1.12 7.01
CA ILE A 210 0.26 -0.18 7.38
C ILE A 210 -0.05 0.50 8.72
N ASP A 211 -1.27 0.96 8.94
CA ASP A 211 -1.69 1.61 10.17
C ASP A 211 -1.61 0.63 11.35
N ASN A 212 -2.04 -0.62 11.15
CA ASN A 212 -1.87 -1.68 12.15
C ASN A 212 -0.40 -1.92 12.48
N LEU A 213 0.49 -1.95 11.48
CA LEU A 213 1.94 -2.08 11.68
C LEU A 213 2.58 -0.90 12.42
N ARG A 214 1.93 0.27 12.44
CA ARG A 214 2.49 1.49 13.06
C ARG A 214 1.90 1.78 14.42
N PHE A 215 0.63 1.45 14.65
CA PHE A 215 -0.15 1.94 15.78
C PHE A 215 -0.82 0.84 16.61
N GLY A 216 -0.64 -0.44 16.28
CA GLY A 216 -1.17 -1.55 17.09
C GLY A 216 -0.65 -1.54 18.53
N GLU A 217 -1.50 -1.91 19.49
CA GLU A 217 -1.14 -1.90 20.92
C GLU A 217 0.03 -2.83 21.24
N GLU A 218 0.07 -4.03 20.66
CA GLU A 218 1.19 -4.98 20.80
C GLU A 218 2.53 -4.39 20.33
N LEU A 219 2.50 -3.50 19.34
CA LEU A 219 3.71 -2.86 18.81
C LEU A 219 4.21 -1.74 19.73
N LYS A 220 3.32 -1.08 20.47
CA LYS A 220 3.74 -0.09 21.48
C LYS A 220 4.57 -0.78 22.55
N GLN A 221 4.13 -1.95 23.02
CA GLN A 221 4.86 -2.76 23.98
C GLN A 221 6.21 -3.21 23.41
N ALA A 222 6.25 -3.72 22.18
CA ALA A 222 7.50 -4.13 21.54
C ALA A 222 8.50 -2.97 21.36
N ARG A 223 8.03 -1.76 21.03
CA ARG A 223 8.87 -0.55 20.96
C ARG A 223 9.37 -0.11 22.32
N GLU A 224 8.55 -0.23 23.34
CA GLU A 224 8.92 0.09 24.73
C GLU A 224 9.98 -0.89 25.24
N CYS A 225 9.83 -2.19 24.96
CA CYS A 225 10.86 -3.20 25.19
C CYS A 225 12.17 -2.85 24.46
N LYS A 226 12.13 -2.45 23.18
CA LYS A 226 13.35 -1.99 22.48
C LYS A 226 13.97 -0.79 23.18
N LYS A 227 13.17 0.19 23.61
CA LYS A 227 13.66 1.38 24.32
C LYS A 227 14.29 1.03 25.67
N SER A 228 13.78 0.01 26.36
CA SER A 228 14.31 -0.49 27.64
C SER A 228 15.36 -1.60 27.47
N ASN A 229 15.79 -1.92 26.25
CA ASN A 229 16.68 -3.04 25.91
C ASN A 229 16.20 -4.40 26.46
N GLN A 230 14.88 -4.60 26.50
CA GLN A 230 14.24 -5.85 26.89
C GLN A 230 13.81 -6.65 25.65
N TYR A 231 13.86 -7.98 25.77
CA TYR A 231 13.42 -8.89 24.72
C TYR A 231 11.89 -8.91 24.62
N HIS A 232 11.37 -8.85 23.38
CA HIS A 232 9.95 -9.04 23.08
C HIS A 232 9.80 -10.21 22.10
N PRO A 233 9.03 -11.27 22.42
CA PRO A 233 9.00 -12.51 21.65
C PRO A 233 8.54 -12.35 20.20
N ASN A 234 7.62 -11.42 19.94
CA ASN A 234 7.04 -11.22 18.62
C ASN A 234 7.79 -10.15 17.79
N GLY A 235 8.76 -9.44 18.38
CA GLY A 235 9.42 -8.30 17.74
C GLY A 235 8.46 -7.21 17.26
N TYR A 236 8.91 -6.37 16.33
CA TYR A 236 8.06 -5.43 15.60
C TYR A 236 8.63 -5.14 14.20
N ARG A 237 7.80 -4.60 13.31
CA ARG A 237 8.19 -4.22 11.93
C ARG A 237 7.87 -2.75 11.69
N GLU A 238 8.70 -2.08 10.91
CA GLU A 238 8.47 -0.68 10.51
C GLU A 238 8.69 -0.51 9.01
N ILE A 239 7.87 0.37 8.41
CA ILE A 239 7.98 0.79 7.02
C ILE A 239 8.22 2.29 7.02
N PHE A 240 9.36 2.70 6.49
CA PHE A 240 9.76 4.10 6.37
C PHE A 240 9.43 4.65 4.98
N GLY A 241 9.53 5.97 4.80
CA GLY A 241 9.32 6.63 3.49
C GLY A 241 7.88 6.61 2.98
N LEU A 242 6.90 6.40 3.87
CA LEU A 242 5.48 6.38 3.49
C LEU A 242 5.02 7.77 3.04
N THR A 243 4.36 7.82 1.88
CA THR A 243 3.70 9.04 1.38
C THR A 243 2.20 8.94 1.61
N THR A 244 1.56 9.99 2.12
CA THR A 244 0.10 10.02 2.29
C THR A 244 -0.52 10.86 1.18
N ILE A 245 -1.44 10.26 0.41
CA ILE A 245 -2.22 10.94 -0.60
C ILE A 245 -3.66 11.15 -0.13
N GLY A 246 -4.25 12.29 -0.48
CA GLY A 246 -5.63 12.64 -0.17
C GLY A 246 -6.53 12.66 -1.40
N PHE A 247 -7.72 12.06 -1.32
CA PHE A 247 -8.75 12.09 -2.35
C PHE A 247 -9.94 12.95 -1.91
N GLY A 248 -10.34 13.89 -2.77
CA GLY A 248 -11.51 14.76 -2.56
C GLY A 248 -11.25 16.08 -1.83
N GLY A 249 -9.99 16.40 -1.51
CA GLY A 249 -9.60 17.68 -0.91
C GLY A 249 -10.37 17.98 0.37
N THR A 250 -11.13 19.08 0.39
CA THR A 250 -11.97 19.48 1.54
C THR A 250 -13.30 18.71 1.64
N LYS A 251 -13.69 17.95 0.60
CA LYS A 251 -14.95 17.20 0.52
C LYS A 251 -14.73 15.73 0.13
N PRO A 252 -14.05 14.92 0.97
CA PRO A 252 -13.75 13.52 0.68
C PRO A 252 -15.02 12.65 0.55
N GLN A 253 -16.17 13.12 1.05
CA GLN A 253 -17.44 12.39 1.01
C GLN A 253 -17.98 12.20 -0.41
N ASN A 254 -17.54 13.02 -1.37
CA ASN A 254 -18.01 12.97 -2.76
C ASN A 254 -17.23 11.98 -3.64
N ILE A 255 -16.18 11.35 -3.11
CA ILE A 255 -15.35 10.41 -3.87
C ILE A 255 -15.98 9.04 -3.88
N SER A 256 -16.14 8.43 -2.71
CA SER A 256 -16.75 7.11 -2.53
C SER A 256 -17.01 6.83 -1.04
N VAL A 257 -17.73 5.74 -0.76
CA VAL A 257 -18.02 5.31 0.62
C VAL A 257 -16.77 4.85 1.36
N LEU A 258 -15.95 3.98 0.75
CA LEU A 258 -14.71 3.52 1.39
C LEU A 258 -13.74 4.68 1.60
N ASN A 259 -13.69 5.64 0.68
CA ASN A 259 -12.89 6.85 0.84
C ASN A 259 -13.29 7.63 2.09
N ASN A 260 -14.59 7.81 2.32
CA ASN A 260 -15.11 8.52 3.48
C ASN A 260 -14.79 7.78 4.79
N GLN A 261 -14.99 6.46 4.84
CA GLN A 261 -14.60 5.63 5.99
C GLN A 261 -13.12 5.77 6.34
N ASN A 262 -12.29 5.98 5.31
CA ASN A 262 -10.86 6.21 5.44
C ASN A 262 -10.50 7.71 5.47
N ALA A 263 -11.42 8.62 5.81
CA ALA A 263 -11.16 10.06 5.92
C ALA A 263 -10.45 10.68 4.70
N GLY A 264 -10.65 10.10 3.51
CA GLY A 264 -10.05 10.56 2.26
C GLY A 264 -8.57 10.30 2.09
N LYS A 265 -7.92 9.48 2.92
CA LYS A 265 -6.46 9.33 2.91
C LYS A 265 -6.04 7.89 2.57
N ALA A 266 -4.97 7.76 1.78
CA ALA A 266 -4.31 6.50 1.53
C ALA A 266 -2.79 6.63 1.74
N HIS A 267 -2.14 5.52 2.02
CA HIS A 267 -0.68 5.44 2.16
C HIS A 267 -0.08 4.78 0.91
N LEU A 268 1.03 5.32 0.43
CA LEU A 268 1.81 4.79 -0.69
C LEU A 268 3.18 4.33 -0.16
N LEU A 269 3.63 3.20 -0.68
CA LEU A 269 4.96 2.66 -0.40
C LEU A 269 6.01 3.41 -1.22
N ALA A 270 7.19 3.60 -0.64
CA ALA A 270 8.33 4.17 -1.36
C ALA A 270 8.78 3.19 -2.46
N SER A 271 8.79 3.68 -3.70
CA SER A 271 9.38 3.00 -4.85
C SER A 271 10.26 4.01 -5.57
N ALA A 272 11.44 4.23 -4.99
CA ALA A 272 12.45 5.13 -5.51
C ALA A 272 13.76 4.35 -5.65
N PRO A 273 14.58 4.63 -6.68
CA PRO A 273 15.92 4.09 -6.75
C PRO A 273 16.78 4.65 -5.59
N PRO A 274 17.91 4.01 -5.25
CA PRO A 274 18.88 4.57 -4.32
C PRO A 274 19.36 5.96 -4.75
N GLU A 275 19.56 6.88 -3.78
CA GLU A 275 20.05 8.24 -4.05
C GLU A 275 21.58 8.27 -4.22
N LEU A 276 22.07 8.49 -5.44
CA LEU A 276 23.51 8.53 -5.76
C LEU A 276 24.16 9.94 -5.70
N LYS A 277 23.43 10.98 -5.29
CA LYS A 277 23.96 12.36 -5.19
C LYS A 277 23.77 12.96 -3.79
N PRO A 278 24.49 12.47 -2.76
CA PRO A 278 24.38 13.07 -1.44
C PRO A 278 24.99 14.48 -1.40
N ARG A 279 24.32 15.42 -0.74
CA ARG A 279 24.76 16.82 -0.57
C ARG A 279 26.15 17.00 0.06
N ASN A 280 26.61 16.02 0.85
CA ASN A 280 27.85 16.11 1.64
C ASN A 280 28.87 15.03 1.22
N LEU A 281 29.11 14.87 -0.08
CA LEU A 281 30.17 13.99 -0.56
C LEU A 281 31.52 14.70 -0.52
N ARG A 282 32.53 14.06 0.09
CA ARG A 282 33.90 14.54 0.10
C ARG A 282 34.72 13.79 -0.94
N LEU A 283 35.29 14.52 -1.90
CA LEU A 283 36.20 13.94 -2.88
C LEU A 283 37.49 13.45 -2.19
N PRO A 284 38.01 12.28 -2.58
CA PRO A 284 39.21 11.73 -1.98
C PRO A 284 40.44 12.53 -2.39
N LYS A 285 41.34 12.79 -1.43
CA LYS A 285 42.59 13.51 -1.71
C LYS A 285 43.79 12.57 -1.71
N THR A 286 43.85 11.72 -0.68
CA THR A 286 44.98 10.82 -0.42
C THR A 286 44.56 9.35 -0.44
N ASP A 287 43.37 9.05 0.09
CA ASP A 287 42.85 7.68 0.13
C ASP A 287 41.32 7.68 0.20
N PHE A 288 40.67 6.96 -0.72
CA PHE A 288 39.21 6.85 -0.79
C PHE A 288 38.57 6.37 0.54
N PHE A 289 39.11 5.32 1.15
CA PHE A 289 38.52 4.71 2.34
C PHE A 289 38.67 5.59 3.58
N LYS A 290 39.66 6.50 3.58
CA LYS A 290 39.86 7.47 4.67
C LYS A 290 39.10 8.78 4.46
N ASP A 291 39.11 9.29 3.24
CA ASP A 291 38.65 10.65 2.93
C ASP A 291 37.17 10.69 2.54
N SER A 292 36.68 9.66 1.85
CA SER A 292 35.34 9.62 1.24
C SER A 292 34.38 8.67 1.96
N LEU A 293 34.88 7.62 2.61
CA LEU A 293 34.05 6.64 3.33
C LEU A 293 34.17 6.83 4.85
N ASN A 294 33.09 7.26 5.50
CA ASN A 294 33.07 7.39 6.95
C ASN A 294 32.78 6.03 7.60
N PRO A 295 33.65 5.48 8.50
CA PRO A 295 33.40 4.22 9.18
C PRO A 295 32.02 4.12 9.86
N TRP A 296 31.52 5.24 10.39
CA TRP A 296 30.24 5.31 11.09
C TRP A 296 29.03 5.16 10.16
N GLN A 297 29.18 5.32 8.84
CA GLN A 297 28.12 5.03 7.87
C GLN A 297 27.80 3.52 7.83
N GLY A 298 28.82 2.68 8.05
CA GLY A 298 28.66 1.22 8.14
C GLY A 298 28.38 0.71 9.55
N LYS A 299 28.07 1.58 10.51
CA LYS A 299 27.96 1.20 11.94
C LYS A 299 27.02 0.02 12.16
N GLU A 300 25.80 0.10 11.63
CA GLU A 300 24.79 -0.95 11.83
C GLU A 300 25.23 -2.29 11.23
N VAL A 301 25.85 -2.27 10.05
CA VAL A 301 26.39 -3.45 9.37
C VAL A 301 27.54 -4.06 10.20
N LEU A 302 28.47 -3.23 10.67
CA LEU A 302 29.62 -3.66 11.47
C LEU A 302 29.20 -4.20 12.85
N GLU A 303 28.22 -3.59 13.51
CA GLU A 303 27.65 -4.09 14.76
C GLU A 303 26.88 -5.41 14.57
N ALA A 304 26.15 -5.55 13.46
CA ALA A 304 25.51 -6.80 13.09
C ALA A 304 26.55 -7.90 12.82
N LEU A 305 27.61 -7.61 12.07
CA LEU A 305 28.71 -8.52 11.83
C LEU A 305 29.43 -8.90 13.14
N HIS A 306 29.68 -7.94 14.03
CA HIS A 306 30.28 -8.18 15.35
C HIS A 306 29.46 -9.17 16.18
N ARG A 307 28.13 -8.99 16.20
CA ARG A 307 27.22 -9.93 16.89
C ARG A 307 27.38 -11.34 16.34
N LEU A 308 27.50 -11.51 15.02
CA LEU A 308 27.69 -12.82 14.39
C LEU A 308 29.08 -13.44 14.66
N PHE A 309 30.10 -12.63 14.88
CA PHE A 309 31.42 -13.11 15.30
C PHE A 309 31.46 -13.58 16.75
N ASN A 310 30.66 -12.98 17.64
CA ASN A 310 30.59 -13.35 19.05
C ASN A 310 29.70 -14.56 19.35
N ILE A 311 28.99 -15.11 18.36
CA ILE A 311 28.18 -16.31 18.55
C ILE A 311 29.10 -17.52 18.73
N ASP A 312 28.84 -18.31 19.76
CA ASP A 312 29.62 -19.47 20.20
C ASP A 312 29.33 -20.76 19.40
N TYR A 313 28.24 -20.79 18.63
CA TYR A 313 27.92 -21.87 17.71
C TYR A 313 28.00 -21.45 16.23
N ASN A 314 28.43 -22.38 15.38
CA ASN A 314 28.62 -22.12 13.96
C ASN A 314 27.72 -23.05 13.13
N ASN A 315 26.84 -22.48 12.30
CA ASN A 315 25.98 -23.22 11.37
C ASN A 315 25.94 -22.52 10.00
N ILE A 316 25.24 -23.11 9.03
CA ILE A 316 25.12 -22.54 7.67
C ILE A 316 24.52 -21.12 7.73
N ASN A 317 23.45 -20.92 8.50
CA ASN A 317 22.78 -19.62 8.62
C ASN A 317 23.69 -18.52 9.22
N ILE A 318 24.56 -18.86 10.18
CA ILE A 318 25.53 -17.90 10.73
C ILE A 318 26.59 -17.55 9.69
N ARG A 319 27.07 -18.52 8.91
CA ARG A 319 28.04 -18.27 7.83
C ARG A 319 27.45 -17.43 6.71
N GLU A 320 26.25 -17.77 6.25
CA GLU A 320 25.51 -16.97 5.26
C GLU A 320 25.20 -15.58 5.80
N GLY A 321 24.83 -15.46 7.08
CA GLY A 321 24.63 -14.17 7.72
C GLY A 321 25.89 -13.31 7.75
N ARG A 322 27.07 -13.91 8.03
CA ARG A 322 28.35 -13.21 7.98
C ARG A 322 28.67 -12.76 6.56
N ASP A 323 28.52 -13.66 5.59
CA ASP A 323 28.76 -13.37 4.18
C ASP A 323 27.84 -12.23 3.70
N TYR A 324 26.57 -12.26 4.10
CA TYR A 324 25.59 -11.21 3.82
C TYR A 324 25.99 -9.85 4.42
N ARG A 325 26.45 -9.80 5.69
CA ARG A 325 26.91 -8.52 6.29
C ARG A 325 28.19 -7.99 5.66
N ILE A 326 29.09 -8.87 5.21
CA ILE A 326 30.26 -8.45 4.45
C ILE A 326 29.82 -7.87 3.10
N GLN A 327 28.88 -8.52 2.41
CA GLN A 327 28.31 -8.01 1.16
C GLN A 327 27.67 -6.63 1.35
N GLU A 328 26.87 -6.40 2.40
CA GLU A 328 26.29 -5.08 2.68
C GLU A 328 27.35 -3.98 2.87
N TYR A 329 28.50 -4.31 3.47
CA TYR A 329 29.62 -3.36 3.56
C TYR A 329 30.25 -3.09 2.20
N VAL A 330 30.40 -4.13 1.36
CA VAL A 330 30.91 -3.98 -0.02
C VAL A 330 29.96 -3.14 -0.87
N ASP A 331 28.66 -3.34 -0.73
CA ASP A 331 27.63 -2.54 -1.40
C ASP A 331 27.72 -1.07 -1.00
N LEU A 332 27.97 -0.77 0.29
CA LEU A 332 28.21 0.59 0.77
C LEU A 332 29.44 1.23 0.10
N VAL A 333 30.51 0.45 -0.10
CA VAL A 333 31.72 0.91 -0.80
C VAL A 333 31.42 1.20 -2.28
N ILE A 334 30.70 0.30 -2.95
CA ILE A 334 30.32 0.42 -4.37
C ILE A 334 29.40 1.63 -4.57
N ASP A 335 28.39 1.80 -3.73
CA ASP A 335 27.51 2.96 -3.73
C ASP A 335 28.33 4.25 -3.56
N LYS A 336 29.26 4.26 -2.60
CA LYS A 336 30.12 5.42 -2.36
C LYS A 336 31.05 5.72 -3.53
N MET A 337 31.58 4.69 -4.17
CA MET A 337 32.40 4.80 -5.39
C MET A 337 31.60 5.45 -6.51
N TRP A 338 30.38 4.98 -6.80
CA TRP A 338 29.52 5.56 -7.83
C TRP A 338 29.16 7.02 -7.55
N GLN A 339 28.86 7.36 -6.29
CA GLN A 339 28.65 8.75 -5.88
C GLN A 339 29.87 9.62 -6.21
N VAL A 340 31.08 9.14 -5.91
CA VAL A 340 32.33 9.86 -6.18
C VAL A 340 32.59 10.01 -7.67
N ARG A 341 32.40 8.95 -8.46
CA ARG A 341 32.56 8.98 -9.92
C ARG A 341 31.60 9.97 -10.59
N ILE A 342 30.33 9.96 -10.21
CA ILE A 342 29.32 10.90 -10.72
C ILE A 342 29.72 12.34 -10.39
N LEU A 343 30.18 12.59 -9.16
CA LEU A 343 30.63 13.93 -8.76
C LEU A 343 31.88 14.36 -9.53
N LEU A 344 32.84 13.47 -9.72
CA LEU A 344 34.09 13.74 -10.45
C LEU A 344 33.85 14.01 -11.94
N ALA A 345 32.88 13.35 -12.57
CA ALA A 345 32.50 13.62 -13.96
C ALA A 345 31.95 15.05 -14.15
N GLU A 346 31.29 15.60 -13.13
CA GLU A 346 30.75 16.96 -13.11
C GLU A 346 31.76 17.99 -12.51
N TYR A 347 32.93 17.53 -12.04
CA TYR A 347 33.89 18.38 -11.32
C TYR A 347 34.85 19.09 -12.28
N HIS A 348 34.87 20.43 -12.22
CA HIS A 348 35.72 21.27 -13.07
C HIS A 348 37.01 21.77 -12.38
N GLY A 349 37.30 21.31 -11.16
CA GLY A 349 38.51 21.70 -10.43
C GLY A 349 39.68 20.75 -10.67
N GLU A 350 40.83 21.06 -10.06
CA GLU A 350 42.01 20.19 -10.09
C GLU A 350 41.80 18.93 -9.24
N LEU A 351 42.03 17.77 -9.85
CA LEU A 351 42.01 16.48 -9.16
C LEU A 351 43.31 16.28 -8.37
N SER A 352 43.21 15.64 -7.20
CA SER A 352 44.37 15.39 -6.36
C SER A 352 45.32 14.39 -7.03
N SER A 353 46.59 14.76 -7.17
CA SER A 353 47.65 13.86 -7.64
C SER A 353 48.22 12.96 -6.54
N GLU A 354 47.88 13.24 -5.27
CA GLU A 354 48.33 12.47 -4.09
C GLU A 354 47.56 11.16 -3.90
N LEU A 355 46.46 10.96 -4.64
CA LEU A 355 45.69 9.73 -4.60
C LEU A 355 46.51 8.57 -5.18
N LYS A 356 46.44 7.37 -4.59
CA LYS A 356 47.15 6.19 -5.11
C LYS A 356 46.77 5.91 -6.57
N VAL A 357 47.72 5.48 -7.40
CA VAL A 357 47.52 5.28 -8.85
C VAL A 357 46.34 4.36 -9.13
N GLU A 358 46.18 3.28 -8.38
CA GLU A 358 45.08 2.33 -8.56
C GLU A 358 43.73 2.96 -8.21
N GLN A 359 43.68 3.86 -7.22
CA GLN A 359 42.48 4.62 -6.88
C GLN A 359 42.19 5.74 -7.89
N GLN A 360 43.23 6.30 -8.52
CA GLN A 360 43.06 7.24 -9.64
C GLN A 360 42.42 6.55 -10.83
N ILE A 361 42.96 5.39 -11.25
CA ILE A 361 42.38 4.55 -12.32
C ILE A 361 40.94 4.19 -11.97
N TRP A 362 40.70 3.81 -10.73
CA TRP A 362 39.39 3.39 -10.23
C TRP A 362 38.34 4.51 -10.23
N LEU A 363 38.70 5.77 -9.96
CA LEU A 363 37.71 6.83 -9.69
C LEU A 363 37.68 7.95 -10.73
N TYR A 364 38.81 8.28 -11.38
CA TYR A 364 38.89 9.47 -12.21
C TYR A 364 38.32 9.22 -13.63
N PRO A 365 37.53 10.16 -14.18
CA PRO A 365 36.90 10.01 -15.49
C PRO A 365 37.89 9.72 -16.63
N GLN A 366 39.10 10.30 -16.58
CA GLN A 366 40.10 10.12 -17.64
C GLN A 366 40.60 8.68 -17.82
N PHE A 367 40.42 7.81 -16.82
CA PHE A 367 40.85 6.41 -16.87
C PHE A 367 39.69 5.45 -17.15
N GLU A 368 38.52 5.96 -17.57
CA GLU A 368 37.35 5.13 -17.88
C GLU A 368 37.64 3.99 -18.85
N GLN A 369 38.39 4.25 -19.91
CA GLN A 369 38.77 3.20 -20.86
C GLN A 369 39.71 2.16 -20.23
N GLN A 370 40.71 2.62 -19.45
CA GLN A 370 41.69 1.73 -18.79
C GLN A 370 41.04 0.78 -17.77
N ARG A 371 39.91 1.16 -17.16
CA ARG A 371 39.16 0.30 -16.22
C ARG A 371 38.62 -1.00 -16.85
N PHE A 372 38.43 -1.02 -18.17
CA PHE A 372 37.93 -2.18 -18.90
C PHE A 372 39.05 -2.99 -19.58
N GLU A 373 40.26 -2.44 -19.69
CA GLU A 373 41.38 -3.05 -20.42
C GLU A 373 42.38 -3.78 -19.51
N ASP A 374 42.43 -3.43 -18.22
CA ASP A 374 43.38 -3.98 -17.23
C ASP A 374 42.69 -4.32 -15.90
N ASP A 375 43.20 -5.34 -15.21
CA ASP A 375 42.71 -5.86 -13.93
C ASP A 375 43.74 -5.69 -12.78
N GLU A 376 44.99 -5.29 -13.05
CA GLU A 376 46.03 -5.17 -12.02
C GLU A 376 45.65 -4.15 -10.93
N TRP A 377 45.05 -3.03 -11.32
CA TRP A 377 44.54 -2.02 -10.39
C TRP A 377 43.39 -2.58 -9.54
N LEU A 378 42.54 -3.45 -10.12
CA LEU A 378 41.34 -3.99 -9.48
C LEU A 378 41.69 -4.92 -8.32
N ASP A 379 42.70 -5.78 -8.49
CA ASP A 379 43.19 -6.65 -7.41
C ASP A 379 43.77 -5.83 -6.23
N SER A 380 44.39 -4.68 -6.50
CA SER A 380 44.83 -3.74 -5.46
C SER A 380 43.64 -3.12 -4.72
N ILE A 381 42.60 -2.69 -5.45
CA ILE A 381 41.37 -2.13 -4.85
C ILE A 381 40.67 -3.17 -3.97
N ILE A 382 40.55 -4.42 -4.40
CA ILE A 382 39.92 -5.49 -3.62
C ILE A 382 40.61 -5.68 -2.27
N ARG A 383 41.95 -5.78 -2.26
CA ARG A 383 42.72 -5.88 -1.02
C ARG A 383 42.54 -4.66 -0.13
N GLN A 384 42.41 -3.47 -0.73
CA GLN A 384 42.15 -2.24 0.01
C GLN A 384 40.76 -2.22 0.65
N ILE A 385 39.72 -2.73 -0.03
CA ILE A 385 38.36 -2.89 0.54
C ILE A 385 38.37 -3.89 1.69
N SER A 386 39.04 -5.05 1.53
CA SER A 386 39.14 -6.03 2.62
C SER A 386 39.83 -5.42 3.85
N ARG A 387 40.91 -4.66 3.66
CA ARG A 387 41.59 -3.93 4.74
C ARG A 387 40.73 -2.82 5.33
N SER A 388 39.97 -2.10 4.52
CA SER A 388 39.10 -1.02 5.01
C SER A 388 38.01 -1.55 5.91
N LEU A 389 37.42 -2.72 5.60
CA LEU A 389 36.43 -3.38 6.45
C LEU A 389 37.01 -3.66 7.83
N ILE A 390 38.19 -4.28 7.90
CA ILE A 390 38.87 -4.60 9.16
C ILE A 390 39.18 -3.34 9.96
N ASN A 391 39.71 -2.31 9.30
CA ASN A 391 40.04 -1.03 9.93
C ASN A 391 38.77 -0.30 10.44
N HIS A 392 37.67 -0.34 9.68
CA HIS A 392 36.41 0.29 10.07
C HIS A 392 35.76 -0.48 11.23
N TYR A 393 35.80 -1.80 11.19
CA TYR A 393 35.36 -2.67 12.27
C TYR A 393 36.08 -2.34 13.59
N GLN A 394 37.43 -2.25 13.57
CA GLN A 394 38.22 -1.90 14.74
C GLN A 394 37.96 -0.48 15.27
N LYS A 395 37.60 0.47 14.38
CA LYS A 395 37.28 1.86 14.78
C LYS A 395 35.89 2.01 15.40
N VAL A 396 34.91 1.26 14.90
CA VAL A 396 33.50 1.40 15.29
C VAL A 396 33.18 0.55 16.52
N ILE A 397 33.78 -0.63 16.63
CA ILE A 397 33.50 -1.59 17.71
C ILE A 397 34.49 -1.34 18.87
N THR A 398 33.96 -1.14 20.08
CA THR A 398 34.78 -0.87 21.27
C THR A 398 35.70 -2.05 21.65
N ASN A 399 35.23 -3.29 21.48
CA ASN A 399 35.99 -4.52 21.78
C ASN A 399 35.94 -5.48 20.58
N PRO A 400 36.73 -5.21 19.52
CA PRO A 400 36.69 -6.02 18.31
C PRO A 400 37.27 -7.41 18.55
N VAL A 401 36.64 -8.43 17.98
CA VAL A 401 37.18 -9.80 17.94
C VAL A 401 38.39 -9.84 17.01
N SER A 402 39.42 -10.60 17.38
CA SER A 402 40.54 -10.91 16.48
C SER A 402 40.04 -11.82 15.37
N LEU A 403 40.10 -11.36 14.12
CA LEU A 403 39.73 -12.15 12.95
C LEU A 403 40.84 -13.16 12.66
N ALA A 404 40.50 -14.42 12.44
CA ALA A 404 41.44 -15.44 12.03
C ALA A 404 41.51 -15.50 10.48
N ASP A 405 42.44 -16.30 9.97
CA ASP A 405 42.70 -16.42 8.53
C ASP A 405 41.44 -16.80 7.73
N GLN A 406 40.54 -17.59 8.33
CA GLN A 406 39.31 -18.00 7.69
C GLN A 406 38.35 -16.82 7.46
N GLU A 407 38.18 -15.92 8.44
CA GLU A 407 37.36 -14.72 8.28
C GLU A 407 37.97 -13.76 7.26
N LEU A 408 39.30 -13.61 7.27
CA LEU A 408 40.01 -12.76 6.32
C LEU A 408 39.83 -13.25 4.88
N LEU A 409 39.96 -14.56 4.65
CA LEU A 409 39.71 -15.19 3.35
C LEU A 409 38.24 -15.06 2.91
N ALA A 410 37.29 -15.15 3.84
CA ALA A 410 35.87 -14.96 3.53
C ALA A 410 35.59 -13.53 3.06
N ILE A 411 36.18 -12.53 3.73
CA ILE A 411 36.08 -11.13 3.33
C ILE A 411 36.67 -10.94 1.93
N GLU A 412 37.89 -11.40 1.69
CA GLU A 412 38.55 -11.25 0.38
C GLU A 412 37.77 -11.94 -0.75
N ARG A 413 37.22 -13.13 -0.50
CA ARG A 413 36.37 -13.86 -1.44
C ARG A 413 35.12 -13.06 -1.84
N ILE A 414 34.42 -12.47 -0.87
CA ILE A 414 33.19 -11.71 -1.15
C ILE A 414 33.50 -10.44 -1.92
N VAL A 415 34.54 -9.71 -1.53
CA VAL A 415 34.99 -8.52 -2.27
C VAL A 415 35.38 -8.92 -3.70
N THR A 416 36.07 -10.04 -3.88
CA THR A 416 36.47 -10.58 -5.19
C THR A 416 35.25 -10.95 -6.06
N ASN A 417 34.19 -11.50 -5.48
CA ASN A 417 32.97 -11.83 -6.22
C ASN A 417 32.26 -10.58 -6.78
N ASN A 418 32.60 -9.37 -6.28
CA ASN A 418 32.03 -8.10 -6.72
C ASN A 418 32.95 -7.33 -7.70
N LYS A 419 33.98 -7.99 -8.27
CA LYS A 419 34.92 -7.42 -9.24
C LYS A 419 34.26 -6.58 -10.33
N GLU A 420 33.21 -7.14 -10.96
CA GLU A 420 32.50 -6.47 -12.05
C GLU A 420 31.75 -5.20 -11.61
N ALA A 421 31.24 -5.17 -10.38
CA ALA A 421 30.57 -4.00 -9.84
C ALA A 421 31.52 -2.85 -9.45
N LEU A 422 32.82 -3.15 -9.34
CA LEU A 422 33.88 -2.19 -9.01
C LEU A 422 34.54 -1.57 -10.25
N ARG A 423 34.30 -2.13 -11.44
CA ARG A 423 34.79 -1.57 -12.71
C ARG A 423 34.14 -0.22 -13.03
#